data_AF-A0A1D5QFC4-F1
#
_entry.id   AF-A0A1D5QFC4-F1
#
_cell.length_a   1.000
_cell.length_b   1.000
_cell.length_c   1.000
_cell.angle_alpha   90.00
_cell.angle_beta   90.00
_cell.angle_gamma   90.00
#
_symmetry.space_group_name_H-M   'P 1'
#
loop_
_entity.id
_entity.type
_entity.pdbx_description
1 polymer ?
#
loop_
_entity_poly.entity_id
_entity_poly.type
_entity_poly.pdbx_seq_one_letter_code
_entity_poly.pdbx_strand_id
1 'polypeptide(L)'
;MSGLDIRKRTRLPWGISAHAQNALTNENTESCSRSPRCVTSAAPVSRDKKPCDKTSSFPRRLPKMAEVQVLVLDGRGHLLGRLAAIVAKQVLLGRKVVVVRCEGINISGNFYRNKLKYLAFLRKRMNTNPSRGPYHFRAPSRIFWRTVRGPAVRHPTGMLPHKTKRGQAALDRLKVFDGIPPPYDKKKRMVVPAALKVVRLKPTRKFAYLGRLAHEVGWKYQAVTATLEEKRKEKAKIHYRKKKQLMRTLNWQRTSRGWGGMEPV
;
A
#
# COMPACT_ATOMS: atom_id res chain seq x y z
N MET A 1 7.91 -16.86 72.46
CA MET A 1 8.50 -15.69 73.16
C MET A 1 9.09 -14.78 72.08
N SER A 2 8.90 -13.47 71.96
CA SER A 2 7.98 -12.44 72.51
C SER A 2 8.80 -11.14 72.61
N GLY A 3 8.37 -10.06 71.95
CA GLY A 3 9.14 -8.82 71.74
C GLY A 3 9.07 -8.42 70.25
N LEU A 4 8.25 -7.48 69.77
CA LEU A 4 7.86 -6.11 70.21
C LEU A 4 8.99 -5.07 70.11
N ASP A 5 8.80 -3.83 69.64
CA ASP A 5 7.79 -3.20 68.74
C ASP A 5 8.26 -1.74 68.40
N ILE A 6 7.45 -0.95 67.68
CA ILE A 6 7.36 0.54 67.71
C ILE A 6 8.44 1.37 66.95
N ARG A 7 8.14 1.65 65.66
CA ARG A 7 7.82 3.01 65.14
C ARG A 7 7.51 2.97 63.63
N LYS A 8 6.23 2.87 63.22
CA LYS A 8 5.28 4.00 63.01
C LYS A 8 5.82 5.18 62.18
N ARG A 9 5.48 5.22 60.88
CA ARG A 9 5.25 6.48 60.14
C ARG A 9 4.12 6.36 59.10
N THR A 10 2.89 6.52 59.62
CA THR A 10 1.68 7.07 58.97
C THR A 10 1.60 7.13 57.44
N ARG A 11 0.59 6.43 56.87
CA ARG A 11 -0.09 6.89 55.65
C ARG A 11 -0.72 8.27 55.89
N LEU A 12 -0.84 9.08 54.84
CA LEU A 12 -1.82 10.17 54.75
C LEU A 12 -2.63 10.05 53.45
N PRO A 13 -3.87 10.56 53.40
CA PRO A 13 -4.89 10.09 52.46
C PRO A 13 -4.95 10.86 51.13
N TRP A 14 -5.58 10.24 50.13
CA TRP A 14 -6.12 10.96 48.98
C TRP A 14 -7.47 11.57 49.37
N GLY A 15 -7.54 12.90 49.47
CA GLY A 15 -8.78 13.62 49.79
C GLY A 15 -9.67 13.85 48.57
N ILE A 16 -10.98 13.80 48.76
CA ILE A 16 -12.01 14.14 47.77
C ILE A 16 -12.89 15.26 48.35
N SER A 17 -12.89 16.41 47.67
CA SER A 17 -14.02 17.36 47.51
C SER A 17 -13.51 18.52 46.64
N ALA A 18 -14.13 18.90 45.53
CA ALA A 18 -15.51 19.37 45.33
C ALA A 18 -15.68 20.86 45.67
N HIS A 19 -15.75 21.68 44.61
CA HIS A 19 -16.59 22.88 44.59
C HIS A 19 -17.16 23.05 43.18
N ALA A 20 -18.44 23.40 43.13
CA ALA A 20 -19.20 23.80 41.94
C ALA A 20 -20.15 24.95 42.36
N GLN A 21 -20.98 25.44 41.42
CA GLN A 21 -21.88 26.62 41.55
C GLN A 21 -21.08 27.94 41.50
N ASN A 22 -21.38 28.92 40.64
CA ASN A 22 -22.68 29.39 40.15
C ASN A 22 -22.86 29.22 38.61
N ALA A 23 -24.02 29.05 37.97
CA ALA A 23 -25.47 29.17 38.31
C ALA A 23 -26.17 30.45 37.77
N LEU A 24 -27.17 30.24 36.89
CA LEU A 24 -28.24 31.17 36.45
C LEU A 24 -27.75 32.39 35.61
N THR A 25 -28.49 33.01 34.68
CA THR A 25 -29.86 32.91 34.10
C THR A 25 -29.76 33.03 32.55
N ASN A 26 -30.76 32.84 31.69
CA ASN A 26 -32.14 32.32 31.77
C ASN A 26 -32.52 31.68 30.42
N GLU A 27 -33.50 30.77 30.42
CA GLU A 27 -34.22 30.37 29.20
C GLU A 27 -35.32 31.39 28.89
N ASN A 28 -35.74 31.50 27.63
CA ASN A 28 -37.17 31.47 27.29
C ASN A 28 -37.44 31.27 25.80
N THR A 29 -38.60 30.68 25.51
CA THR A 29 -39.05 30.30 24.17
C THR A 29 -40.42 30.89 23.85
N GLU A 30 -40.51 31.67 22.77
CA GLU A 30 -41.77 32.07 22.14
C GLU A 30 -41.64 31.80 20.63
N SER A 31 -42.27 30.76 20.06
CA SER A 31 -43.72 30.49 19.88
C SER A 31 -44.30 31.20 18.65
N CYS A 32 -44.69 30.40 17.66
CA CYS A 32 -45.25 30.84 16.37
C CYS A 32 -46.72 31.30 16.50
N SER A 33 -47.11 32.39 15.82
CA SER A 33 -48.45 32.48 15.23
C SER A 33 -48.60 33.54 14.11
N ARG A 34 -49.57 33.30 13.21
CA ARG A 34 -50.40 34.28 12.46
C ARG A 34 -49.76 35.22 11.41
N SER A 35 -49.90 34.82 10.14
CA SER A 35 -50.39 35.71 9.07
C SER A 35 -51.86 36.13 9.35
N PRO A 36 -52.47 37.15 8.69
CA PRO A 36 -52.81 37.06 7.26
C PRO A 36 -53.03 38.39 6.45
N ARG A 37 -53.27 38.26 5.12
CA ARG A 37 -53.92 39.24 4.19
C ARG A 37 -53.10 40.52 3.86
N CYS A 38 -53.28 41.21 2.72
CA CYS A 38 -54.18 40.97 1.57
C CYS A 38 -53.61 41.50 0.22
N VAL A 39 -54.41 41.28 -0.84
CA VAL A 39 -54.35 41.76 -2.24
C VAL A 39 -54.00 43.27 -2.42
N THR A 40 -53.58 43.79 -3.60
CA THR A 40 -53.68 43.34 -5.01
C THR A 40 -52.38 43.75 -5.79
N SER A 41 -52.18 43.90 -7.11
CA SER A 41 -52.95 43.84 -8.38
C SER A 41 -52.02 43.79 -9.63
N ALA A 42 -52.61 43.57 -10.81
CA ALA A 42 -52.12 43.90 -12.17
C ALA A 42 -51.08 42.97 -12.87
N ALA A 43 -51.53 42.34 -13.97
CA ALA A 43 -50.71 41.91 -15.11
C ALA A 43 -50.88 42.91 -16.28
N PRO A 44 -50.11 42.78 -17.38
CA PRO A 44 -50.77 42.27 -18.60
C PRO A 44 -49.89 41.34 -19.49
N VAL A 45 -50.50 40.87 -20.59
CA VAL A 45 -50.11 39.73 -21.46
C VAL A 45 -50.33 40.13 -22.93
N SER A 46 -49.54 39.75 -23.96
CA SER A 46 -48.29 38.97 -24.08
C SER A 46 -47.34 39.65 -25.10
N ARG A 47 -46.25 38.97 -25.53
CA ARG A 47 -45.95 38.78 -26.96
C ARG A 47 -44.91 37.68 -27.24
N ASP A 48 -45.24 36.80 -28.17
CA ASP A 48 -44.47 35.62 -28.55
C ASP A 48 -43.22 35.93 -29.40
N LYS A 49 -42.16 35.14 -29.23
CA LYS A 49 -41.21 34.80 -30.30
C LYS A 49 -40.88 33.31 -30.26
N LYS A 50 -40.83 32.70 -31.44
CA LYS A 50 -40.69 31.25 -31.69
C LYS A 50 -39.28 30.71 -31.35
N PRO A 51 -39.12 29.39 -31.14
CA PRO A 51 -37.89 28.81 -30.58
C PRO A 51 -36.71 28.84 -31.56
N CYS A 52 -35.50 28.74 -30.99
CA CYS A 52 -34.31 28.33 -31.73
C CYS A 52 -33.50 27.32 -30.91
N ASP A 53 -33.28 26.13 -31.46
CA ASP A 53 -32.56 25.07 -30.79
C ASP A 53 -31.11 25.43 -30.56
N LYS A 54 -30.73 25.64 -29.29
CA LYS A 54 -29.33 25.65 -28.86
C LYS A 54 -28.92 24.27 -28.39
N THR A 55 -29.02 23.31 -29.32
CA THR A 55 -28.25 22.07 -29.33
C THR A 55 -26.76 22.33 -29.57
N SER A 56 -26.17 23.26 -28.81
CA SER A 56 -24.74 23.31 -28.57
C SER A 56 -24.35 22.20 -27.59
N SER A 57 -24.67 20.96 -27.98
CA SER A 57 -24.12 19.74 -27.41
C SER A 57 -22.64 19.67 -27.75
N PHE A 58 -21.86 20.56 -27.11
CA PHE A 58 -20.42 20.45 -27.01
C PHE A 58 -20.13 18.99 -26.68
N PRO A 59 -19.36 18.26 -27.52
CA PRO A 59 -18.90 16.94 -27.15
C PRO A 59 -17.97 17.14 -25.95
N ARG A 60 -18.53 17.01 -24.74
CA ARG A 60 -17.78 16.76 -23.52
C ARG A 60 -16.98 15.50 -23.83
N ARG A 61 -15.74 15.70 -24.30
CA ARG A 61 -14.75 14.64 -24.47
C ARG A 61 -14.57 14.04 -23.09
N LEU A 62 -15.36 13.01 -22.79
CA LEU A 62 -15.26 12.24 -21.57
C LEU A 62 -13.78 11.91 -21.42
N PRO A 63 -13.11 12.37 -20.34
CA PRO A 63 -11.66 12.32 -20.26
C PRO A 63 -11.25 10.88 -20.44
N LYS A 64 -10.56 10.57 -21.57
CA LYS A 64 -10.24 9.21 -22.04
C LYS A 64 -9.86 8.38 -20.84
N MET A 65 -10.74 7.45 -20.41
CA MET A 65 -10.69 6.91 -19.05
C MET A 65 -9.31 6.35 -18.80
N ALA A 66 -8.52 7.08 -17.99
CA ALA A 66 -7.08 6.93 -18.00
C ALA A 66 -6.74 5.48 -17.70
N GLU A 67 -6.15 4.78 -18.70
CA GLU A 67 -5.92 3.35 -18.62
C GLU A 67 -5.27 3.05 -17.27
N VAL A 68 -5.89 2.17 -16.47
CA VAL A 68 -5.42 1.90 -15.11
C VAL A 68 -4.19 1.00 -15.19
N GLN A 69 -3.10 1.59 -15.68
CA GLN A 69 -1.86 0.92 -16.03
C GLN A 69 -1.32 0.22 -14.79
N VAL A 70 -1.13 -1.09 -14.96
CA VAL A 70 -0.75 -1.98 -13.87
C VAL A 70 0.72 -1.75 -13.55
N LEU A 71 0.98 -1.11 -12.41
CA LEU A 71 2.34 -0.79 -11.97
C LEU A 71 3.05 -2.07 -11.53
N VAL A 72 3.86 -2.64 -12.42
CA VAL A 72 4.69 -3.83 -12.13
C VAL A 72 6.01 -3.40 -11.49
N LEU A 73 6.29 -3.86 -10.28
CA LEU A 73 7.51 -3.57 -9.51
C LEU A 73 8.38 -4.82 -9.39
N ASP A 74 9.69 -4.72 -9.68
CA ASP A 74 10.66 -5.80 -9.41
C ASP A 74 11.10 -5.76 -7.95
N GLY A 75 10.74 -6.77 -7.15
CA GLY A 75 11.07 -6.85 -5.73
C GLY A 75 12.57 -6.97 -5.43
N ARG A 76 13.41 -7.37 -6.41
CA ARG A 76 14.85 -7.61 -6.18
C ARG A 76 15.53 -6.38 -5.60
N GLY A 77 16.22 -6.56 -4.48
CA GLY A 77 17.11 -5.55 -3.91
C GLY A 77 16.39 -4.47 -3.09
N HIS A 78 15.07 -4.49 -2.98
CA HIS A 78 14.31 -3.53 -2.17
C HIS A 78 14.26 -3.94 -0.69
N LEU A 79 14.10 -2.98 0.21
CA LEU A 79 13.93 -3.21 1.66
C LEU A 79 12.44 -3.39 1.99
N LEU A 80 12.09 -4.57 2.54
CA LEU A 80 10.73 -5.06 2.81
C LEU A 80 9.74 -3.97 3.25
N GLY A 81 9.98 -3.34 4.42
CA GLY A 81 9.06 -2.35 4.99
C GLY A 81 8.99 -1.03 4.22
N ARG A 82 10.09 -0.59 3.58
CA ARG A 82 10.11 0.64 2.77
C ARG A 82 9.32 0.46 1.47
N LEU A 83 9.46 -0.70 0.82
CA LEU A 83 8.65 -1.05 -0.35
C LEU A 83 7.17 -1.18 0.02
N ALA A 84 6.87 -1.87 1.14
CA ALA A 84 5.51 -2.11 1.58
C ALA A 84 4.74 -0.80 1.87
N ALA A 85 5.37 0.17 2.55
CA ALA A 85 4.74 1.46 2.86
C ALA A 85 4.39 2.27 1.59
N ILE A 86 5.31 2.30 0.61
CA ILE A 86 5.08 3.01 -0.65
C ILE A 86 3.97 2.33 -1.45
N VAL A 87 4.00 0.99 -1.56
CA VAL A 87 2.95 0.21 -2.23
C VAL A 87 1.58 0.43 -1.58
N ALA A 88 1.49 0.42 -0.24
CA ALA A 88 0.24 0.66 0.48
C ALA A 88 -0.40 2.02 0.12
N LYS A 89 0.39 3.11 0.09
CA LYS A 89 -0.11 4.44 -0.29
C LYS A 89 -0.56 4.49 -1.75
N GLN A 90 0.19 3.91 -2.69
CA GLN A 90 -0.20 3.86 -4.11
C GLN A 90 -1.51 3.10 -4.34
N VAL A 91 -1.70 2.01 -3.60
CA VAL A 91 -2.89 1.14 -3.67
C VAL A 91 -4.12 1.80 -3.03
N LEU A 92 -3.95 2.57 -1.95
CA LEU A 92 -5.01 3.43 -1.37
C LEU A 92 -5.42 4.61 -2.27
N LEU A 93 -4.52 5.07 -3.15
CA LEU A 93 -4.78 6.04 -4.22
C LEU A 93 -5.44 5.41 -5.46
N GLY A 94 -5.81 4.12 -5.42
CA GLY A 94 -6.55 3.45 -6.50
C GLY A 94 -5.70 2.74 -7.56
N ARG A 95 -4.37 2.90 -7.55
CA ARG A 95 -3.49 2.26 -8.55
C ARG A 95 -3.45 0.74 -8.37
N LYS A 96 -3.55 0.00 -9.47
CA LYS A 96 -3.35 -1.46 -9.53
C LYS A 96 -1.85 -1.74 -9.51
N VAL A 97 -1.36 -2.46 -8.50
CA VAL A 97 0.08 -2.69 -8.27
C VAL A 97 0.38 -4.18 -8.26
N VAL A 98 1.46 -4.58 -8.92
CA VAL A 98 1.93 -5.97 -8.97
C VAL A 98 3.39 -6.00 -8.54
N VAL A 99 3.69 -6.64 -7.42
CA VAL A 99 5.07 -6.87 -6.99
C VAL A 99 5.47 -8.28 -7.39
N VAL A 100 6.45 -8.39 -8.29
CA VAL A 100 7.05 -9.67 -8.68
C VAL A 100 8.39 -9.87 -7.97
N ARG A 101 8.89 -11.10 -7.93
CA ARG A 101 10.20 -11.45 -7.33
C ARG A 101 10.32 -11.14 -5.85
N CYS A 102 9.28 -11.49 -5.09
CA CYS A 102 9.27 -11.30 -3.64
C CYS A 102 10.39 -12.07 -2.91
N GLU A 103 10.91 -13.17 -3.47
CA GLU A 103 12.08 -13.88 -2.93
C GLU A 103 13.36 -13.02 -2.91
N GLY A 104 13.47 -12.06 -3.85
CA GLY A 104 14.59 -11.14 -3.99
C GLY A 104 14.52 -9.89 -3.09
N ILE A 105 13.47 -9.75 -2.27
CA ILE A 105 13.33 -8.67 -1.29
C ILE A 105 14.35 -8.86 -0.15
N ASN A 106 14.90 -7.77 0.37
CA ASN A 106 15.84 -7.75 1.47
C ASN A 106 15.21 -7.25 2.78
N ILE A 107 15.74 -7.71 3.90
CA ILE A 107 15.51 -7.18 5.25
C ILE A 107 16.85 -6.70 5.81
N SER A 108 16.88 -5.56 6.51
CA SER A 108 18.09 -5.07 7.17
C SER A 108 18.46 -5.90 8.42
N GLY A 109 19.75 -5.91 8.76
CA GLY A 109 20.29 -6.67 9.89
C GLY A 109 20.61 -8.12 9.54
N ASN A 110 21.36 -8.78 10.44
CA ASN A 110 21.85 -10.14 10.24
C ASN A 110 20.71 -11.15 10.01
N PHE A 111 20.96 -12.15 9.16
CA PHE A 111 20.03 -13.23 8.85
C PHE A 111 19.49 -13.92 10.10
N TYR A 112 20.36 -14.32 11.04
CA TYR A 112 19.97 -15.03 12.26
C TYR A 112 18.98 -14.21 13.12
N ARG A 113 19.21 -12.90 13.28
CA ARG A 113 18.28 -11.99 14.00
C ARG A 113 16.91 -11.91 13.33
N ASN A 114 16.85 -12.00 12.00
CA ASN A 114 15.59 -12.01 11.26
C ASN A 114 14.91 -13.39 11.27
N LYS A 115 15.67 -14.50 11.31
CA LYS A 115 15.15 -15.85 11.59
C LYS A 115 14.52 -15.93 12.98
N LEU A 116 15.23 -15.51 14.03
CA LEU A 116 14.71 -15.47 15.41
C LEU A 116 13.41 -14.66 15.54
N LYS A 117 13.31 -13.49 14.89
CA LYS A 117 12.06 -12.71 14.83
C LYS A 117 10.90 -13.49 14.19
N TYR A 118 11.16 -14.25 13.13
CA TYR A 118 10.13 -15.06 12.48
C TYR A 118 9.75 -16.28 13.33
N LEU A 119 10.70 -16.95 13.98
CA LEU A 119 10.43 -18.04 14.93
C LEU A 119 9.61 -17.54 16.14
N ALA A 120 9.92 -16.36 16.67
CA ALA A 120 9.13 -15.71 17.71
C ALA A 120 7.71 -15.31 17.24
N PHE A 121 7.51 -15.11 15.94
CA PHE A 121 6.18 -14.97 15.36
C PHE A 121 5.47 -16.34 15.19
N LEU A 122 6.16 -17.41 14.80
CA LEU A 122 5.59 -18.77 14.72
C LEU A 122 5.08 -19.29 16.07
N ARG A 123 5.67 -18.86 17.19
CA ARG A 123 5.18 -19.17 18.55
C ARG A 123 3.79 -18.58 18.87
N LYS A 124 3.31 -17.59 18.11
CA LYS A 124 2.05 -16.88 18.38
C LYS A 124 0.83 -17.62 17.83
N ARG A 125 0.45 -18.74 18.47
CA ARG A 125 -0.82 -19.46 18.24
C ARG A 125 -1.92 -19.01 19.21
N MET A 126 -3.18 -19.28 18.86
CA MET A 126 -4.29 -19.25 19.84
C MET A 126 -4.20 -20.52 20.68
N ASN A 127 -4.36 -20.43 22.01
CA ASN A 127 -4.18 -21.58 22.90
C ASN A 127 -5.36 -22.57 22.85
N THR A 128 -6.59 -22.07 22.79
CA THR A 128 -7.82 -22.88 22.77
C THR A 128 -8.04 -23.60 21.45
N ASN A 129 -7.95 -22.89 20.31
CA ASN A 129 -8.03 -23.52 19.00
C ASN A 129 -7.02 -22.87 18.02
N PRO A 130 -5.88 -23.52 17.74
CA PRO A 130 -4.86 -22.99 16.84
C PRO A 130 -5.34 -22.66 15.41
N SER A 131 -6.39 -23.31 14.89
CA SER A 131 -6.88 -23.06 13.52
C SER A 131 -7.52 -21.67 13.37
N ARG A 132 -8.20 -21.18 14.42
CA ARG A 132 -8.74 -19.81 14.51
C ARG A 132 -7.67 -18.76 14.84
N GLY A 133 -6.41 -19.20 14.98
CA GLY A 133 -5.28 -18.37 15.40
C GLY A 133 -4.61 -17.56 14.27
N PRO A 134 -3.48 -16.89 14.59
CA PRO A 134 -2.77 -16.02 13.64
C PRO A 134 -2.04 -16.77 12.52
N TYR A 135 -2.72 -17.05 11.40
CA TYR A 135 -2.12 -17.70 10.21
C TYR A 135 -0.69 -17.24 9.87
N HIS A 136 0.25 -18.18 9.80
CA HIS A 136 1.65 -17.92 9.47
C HIS A 136 1.93 -18.30 7.99
N PHE A 137 2.10 -17.30 7.13
CA PHE A 137 2.40 -17.53 5.71
C PHE A 137 3.92 -17.63 5.47
N ARG A 138 4.37 -18.75 4.90
CA ARG A 138 5.80 -19.04 4.69
C ARG A 138 6.37 -18.46 3.39
N ALA A 139 5.58 -18.40 2.31
CA ALA A 139 6.04 -17.92 1.00
C ALA A 139 6.43 -16.41 1.03
N PRO A 140 7.51 -15.98 0.36
CA PRO A 140 8.00 -14.60 0.39
C PRO A 140 6.92 -13.58 -0.03
N SER A 141 6.19 -13.85 -1.11
CA SER A 141 5.04 -13.08 -1.60
C SER A 141 3.98 -12.84 -0.53
N ARG A 142 3.61 -13.88 0.22
CA ARG A 142 2.60 -13.82 1.29
C ARG A 142 3.14 -13.15 2.56
N ILE A 143 4.44 -13.22 2.84
CA ILE A 143 5.09 -12.41 3.88
C ILE A 143 5.02 -10.93 3.50
N PHE A 144 5.35 -10.57 2.26
CA PHE A 144 5.25 -9.19 1.78
C PHE A 144 3.80 -8.67 1.81
N TRP A 145 2.82 -9.44 1.30
CA TRP A 145 1.39 -9.12 1.41
C TRP A 145 0.94 -8.91 2.86
N ARG A 146 1.40 -9.75 3.80
CA ARG A 146 1.14 -9.56 5.24
C ARG A 146 1.71 -8.23 5.76
N THR A 147 2.90 -7.81 5.32
CA THR A 147 3.45 -6.51 5.71
C THR A 147 2.65 -5.33 5.15
N VAL A 148 2.20 -5.40 3.89
CA VAL A 148 1.34 -4.36 3.29
C VAL A 148 -0.05 -4.31 3.92
N ARG A 149 -0.64 -5.45 4.28
CA ARG A 149 -1.89 -5.51 5.06
C ARG A 149 -1.74 -4.94 6.48
N GLY A 150 -0.58 -5.15 7.09
CA GLY A 150 -0.32 -4.92 8.51
C GLY A 150 -0.88 -6.02 9.43
N PRO A 151 -0.47 -6.01 10.71
CA PRO A 151 -1.07 -6.84 11.75
C PRO A 151 -2.45 -6.28 12.14
N ALA A 152 -3.37 -7.15 12.55
CA ALA A 152 -4.70 -6.76 13.00
C ALA A 152 -4.70 -6.42 14.50
N VAL A 153 -4.04 -5.32 14.88
CA VAL A 153 -4.09 -4.75 16.24
C VAL A 153 -5.03 -3.53 16.22
N ARG A 154 -5.63 -3.20 17.38
CA ARG A 154 -6.67 -2.16 17.56
C ARG A 154 -6.08 -0.72 17.54
N HIS A 155 -5.08 -0.46 16.70
CA HIS A 155 -4.30 0.78 16.67
C HIS A 155 -4.00 1.18 15.21
N PRO A 156 -3.96 2.48 14.84
CA PRO A 156 -3.96 2.91 13.43
C PRO A 156 -2.69 2.60 12.64
N THR A 157 -1.59 2.18 13.30
CA THR A 157 -0.26 1.96 12.70
C THR A 157 -0.11 0.67 11.88
N GLY A 158 -1.18 0.22 11.22
CA GLY A 158 -1.12 -0.72 10.09
C GLY A 158 -0.89 0.01 8.77
N MET A 159 -0.27 -0.65 7.78
CA MET A 159 -0.05 -0.04 6.46
C MET A 159 -1.35 0.10 5.63
N LEU A 160 -2.37 -0.73 5.89
CA LEU A 160 -3.69 -0.65 5.27
C LEU A 160 -4.81 -0.88 6.30
N PRO A 161 -5.93 -0.12 6.26
CA PRO A 161 -7.09 -0.29 7.14
C PRO A 161 -7.97 -1.46 6.68
N HIS A 162 -7.38 -2.66 6.58
CA HIS A 162 -7.92 -3.85 5.91
C HIS A 162 -9.23 -4.44 6.50
N LYS A 163 -9.72 -3.93 7.63
CA LYS A 163 -11.05 -4.27 8.16
C LYS A 163 -12.18 -3.47 7.48
N THR A 164 -11.86 -2.34 6.84
CA THR A 164 -12.82 -1.50 6.13
C THR A 164 -13.00 -1.96 4.68
N LYS A 165 -14.19 -1.72 4.09
CA LYS A 165 -14.44 -1.97 2.65
C LYS A 165 -13.39 -1.29 1.75
N ARG A 166 -12.98 -0.05 2.09
CA ARG A 166 -11.90 0.68 1.40
C ARG A 166 -10.54 -0.03 1.48
N GLY A 167 -10.21 -0.62 2.64
CA GLY A 167 -8.96 -1.36 2.85
C GLY A 167 -8.95 -2.76 2.23
N GLN A 168 -10.13 -3.37 2.04
CA GLN A 168 -10.30 -4.61 1.29
C GLN A 168 -10.10 -4.35 -0.21
N ALA A 169 -10.88 -3.43 -0.78
CA ALA A 169 -10.73 -2.99 -2.19
C ALA A 169 -9.34 -2.42 -2.51
N ALA A 170 -8.56 -2.01 -1.50
CA ALA A 170 -7.14 -1.73 -1.63
C ALA A 170 -6.34 -3.03 -1.84
N LEU A 171 -6.43 -4.02 -0.93
CA LEU A 171 -5.73 -5.30 -1.07
C LEU A 171 -6.03 -6.03 -2.38
N ASP A 172 -7.26 -5.93 -2.91
CA ASP A 172 -7.66 -6.59 -4.15
C ASP A 172 -6.96 -6.01 -5.41
N ARG A 173 -6.49 -4.76 -5.32
CA ARG A 173 -5.67 -4.11 -6.36
C ARG A 173 -4.18 -4.51 -6.29
N LEU A 174 -3.76 -5.21 -5.23
CA LEU A 174 -2.38 -5.64 -5.01
C LEU A 174 -2.21 -7.13 -5.34
N LYS A 175 -1.44 -7.44 -6.38
CA LYS A 175 -0.97 -8.81 -6.64
C LYS A 175 0.52 -8.95 -6.27
N VAL A 176 0.88 -10.12 -5.77
CA VAL A 176 2.24 -10.44 -5.28
C VAL A 176 2.67 -11.80 -5.82
N PHE A 177 3.91 -11.91 -6.28
CA PHE A 177 4.42 -13.14 -6.89
C PHE A 177 5.87 -13.43 -6.48
N ASP A 178 6.16 -14.70 -6.27
CA ASP A 178 7.52 -15.24 -6.17
C ASP A 178 7.99 -15.61 -7.59
N GLY A 179 9.19 -15.17 -7.99
CA GLY A 179 9.61 -15.11 -9.39
C GLY A 179 8.79 -14.12 -10.25
N ILE A 180 8.86 -14.25 -11.58
CA ILE A 180 8.00 -13.52 -12.52
C ILE A 180 7.18 -14.52 -13.36
N PRO A 181 5.88 -14.72 -13.08
CA PRO A 181 5.01 -15.50 -13.95
C PRO A 181 4.64 -14.73 -15.24
N PRO A 182 4.34 -15.42 -16.35
CA PRO A 182 3.59 -14.82 -17.45
C PRO A 182 2.24 -14.28 -16.92
N PRO A 183 1.74 -13.11 -17.39
CA PRO A 183 2.22 -12.28 -18.49
C PRO A 183 3.11 -11.09 -18.04
N TYR A 184 3.75 -11.16 -16.86
CA TYR A 184 4.57 -10.07 -16.32
C TYR A 184 6.05 -10.16 -16.73
N ASP A 185 6.46 -11.27 -17.34
CA ASP A 185 7.79 -11.55 -17.89
C ASP A 185 8.15 -10.62 -19.05
N LYS A 186 7.21 -10.42 -19.97
CA LYS A 186 7.32 -9.55 -21.16
C LYS A 186 7.17 -8.06 -20.84
N LYS A 187 6.67 -7.70 -19.64
CA LYS A 187 6.37 -6.31 -19.26
C LYS A 187 7.60 -5.62 -18.66
N LYS A 188 7.76 -4.32 -18.95
CA LYS A 188 8.77 -3.47 -18.29
C LYS A 188 8.42 -3.39 -16.80
N ARG A 189 9.39 -3.76 -15.95
CA ARG A 189 9.26 -3.66 -14.50
C ARG A 189 9.89 -2.36 -14.03
N MET A 190 9.19 -1.66 -13.16
CA MET A 190 9.64 -0.45 -12.51
C MET A 190 10.35 -0.78 -11.18
N VAL A 191 11.09 0.20 -10.67
CA VAL A 191 11.91 0.12 -9.45
C VAL A 191 11.52 1.29 -8.56
N VAL A 192 11.67 1.15 -7.24
CA VAL A 192 11.35 2.20 -6.26
C VAL A 192 12.66 2.66 -5.58
N PRO A 193 13.35 3.70 -6.10
CA PRO A 193 14.67 4.11 -5.61
C PRO A 193 14.69 4.41 -4.10
N ALA A 194 13.63 5.04 -3.59
CA ALA A 194 13.47 5.36 -2.17
C ALA A 194 13.43 4.14 -1.23
N ALA A 195 13.24 2.93 -1.76
CA ALA A 195 13.21 1.67 -1.04
C ALA A 195 14.36 0.70 -1.39
N LEU A 196 15.27 1.04 -2.31
CA LEU A 196 16.40 0.18 -2.68
C LEU A 196 17.41 0.01 -1.53
N LYS A 197 17.92 -1.21 -1.34
CA LYS A 197 18.96 -1.54 -0.34
C LYS A 197 20.23 -0.72 -0.55
N VAL A 198 20.68 -0.57 -1.80
CA VAL A 198 21.93 0.17 -2.11
C VAL A 198 21.84 1.66 -1.78
N VAL A 199 20.66 2.27 -1.91
CA VAL A 199 20.43 3.70 -1.61
C VAL A 199 20.15 3.94 -0.12
N ARG A 200 19.64 2.94 0.61
CA ARG A 200 19.06 3.12 1.96
C ARG A 200 19.74 2.33 3.09
N LEU A 201 20.80 1.57 2.81
CA LEU A 201 21.57 0.83 3.82
C LEU A 201 23.07 1.05 3.58
N LYS A 202 23.81 1.52 4.61
CA LYS A 202 25.28 1.67 4.53
C LYS A 202 25.92 0.33 4.10
N PRO A 203 26.87 0.31 3.14
CA PRO A 203 27.39 -0.94 2.54
C PRO A 203 27.89 -1.98 3.55
N THR A 204 28.51 -1.54 4.64
CA THR A 204 29.06 -2.38 5.72
C THR A 204 28.01 -3.10 6.58
N ARG A 205 26.71 -2.79 6.45
CA ARG A 205 25.66 -3.38 7.29
C ARG A 205 25.08 -4.65 6.68
N LYS A 206 25.25 -5.78 7.39
CA LYS A 206 24.68 -7.09 7.07
C LYS A 206 23.16 -7.00 6.84
N PHE A 207 22.67 -7.75 5.86
CA PHE A 207 21.25 -7.84 5.46
C PHE A 207 20.85 -9.30 5.21
N ALA A 208 19.55 -9.56 5.05
CA ALA A 208 18.98 -10.89 4.86
C ALA A 208 18.08 -10.94 3.62
N TYR A 209 18.20 -11.99 2.80
CA TYR A 209 17.29 -12.26 1.68
C TYR A 209 15.99 -12.92 2.18
N LEU A 210 14.84 -12.44 1.69
CA LEU A 210 13.53 -12.96 2.08
C LEU A 210 13.31 -14.40 1.59
N GLY A 211 13.79 -14.76 0.39
CA GLY A 211 13.73 -16.14 -0.12
C GLY A 211 14.40 -17.17 0.78
N ARG A 212 15.63 -16.88 1.25
CA ARG A 212 16.34 -17.74 2.21
C ARG A 212 15.60 -17.82 3.55
N LEU A 213 15.11 -16.69 4.05
CA LEU A 213 14.36 -16.65 5.31
C LEU A 213 13.07 -17.48 5.22
N ALA A 214 12.34 -17.38 4.10
CA ALA A 214 11.14 -18.15 3.82
C ALA A 214 11.42 -19.66 3.79
N HIS A 215 12.48 -20.09 3.11
CA HIS A 215 12.87 -21.51 3.05
C HIS A 215 13.17 -22.08 4.44
N GLU A 216 14.04 -21.42 5.22
CA GLU A 216 14.41 -21.83 6.58
C GLU A 216 13.27 -21.75 7.62
N VAL A 217 12.05 -21.34 7.23
CA VAL A 217 10.83 -21.39 8.06
C VAL A 217 9.69 -22.19 7.40
N GLY A 218 9.98 -22.96 6.35
CA GLY A 218 9.08 -23.96 5.76
C GLY A 218 8.52 -23.66 4.37
N TRP A 219 9.12 -22.76 3.58
CA TRP A 219 8.72 -22.54 2.18
C TRP A 219 9.39 -23.56 1.24
N LYS A 220 8.65 -24.61 0.88
CA LYS A 220 9.14 -25.75 0.06
C LYS A 220 9.55 -25.39 -1.38
N TYR A 221 9.04 -24.30 -1.96
CA TYR A 221 9.11 -24.07 -3.41
C TYR A 221 10.37 -23.32 -3.90
N GLN A 222 11.38 -23.05 -3.05
CA GLN A 222 12.56 -22.27 -3.43
C GLN A 222 13.26 -22.83 -4.69
N ALA A 223 13.49 -24.14 -4.75
CA ALA A 223 14.14 -24.78 -5.90
C ALA A 223 13.31 -24.66 -7.20
N VAL A 224 11.98 -24.82 -7.10
CA VAL A 224 11.05 -24.68 -8.23
C VAL A 224 11.03 -23.25 -8.75
N THR A 225 10.98 -22.25 -7.86
CA THR A 225 11.08 -20.84 -8.28
C THR A 225 12.43 -20.53 -8.91
N ALA A 226 13.53 -21.12 -8.43
CA ALA A 226 14.87 -20.91 -8.99
C ALA A 226 15.01 -21.46 -10.42
N THR A 227 14.55 -22.69 -10.69
CA THR A 227 14.63 -23.30 -12.03
C THR A 227 13.71 -22.60 -13.04
N LEU A 228 12.52 -22.19 -12.62
CA LEU A 228 11.62 -21.38 -13.45
C LEU A 228 12.20 -19.99 -13.76
N GLU A 229 12.84 -19.33 -12.78
CA GLU A 229 13.50 -18.05 -13.00
C GLU A 229 14.72 -18.17 -13.94
N GLU A 230 15.50 -19.26 -13.93
CA GLU A 230 16.61 -19.42 -14.89
C GLU A 230 16.09 -19.70 -16.32
N LYS A 231 15.12 -20.60 -16.49
CA LYS A 231 14.43 -20.81 -17.79
C LYS A 231 13.84 -19.50 -18.34
N ARG A 232 13.36 -18.61 -17.47
CA ARG A 232 12.90 -17.26 -17.83
C ARG A 232 14.05 -16.29 -18.14
N LYS A 233 15.18 -16.38 -17.44
CA LYS A 233 16.41 -15.61 -17.74
C LYS A 233 16.96 -15.99 -19.11
N GLU A 234 16.98 -17.26 -19.49
CA GLU A 234 17.44 -17.73 -20.80
C GLU A 234 16.61 -17.16 -21.95
N LYS A 235 15.27 -17.30 -21.87
CA LYS A 235 14.34 -16.69 -22.84
C LYS A 235 14.55 -15.17 -22.93
N ALA A 236 14.81 -14.49 -21.81
CA ALA A 236 15.14 -13.07 -21.78
C ALA A 236 16.53 -12.73 -22.38
N LYS A 237 17.57 -13.58 -22.19
CA LYS A 237 18.90 -13.44 -22.81
C LYS A 237 18.77 -13.49 -24.34
N ILE A 238 18.01 -14.46 -24.88
CA ILE A 238 17.74 -14.62 -26.32
C ILE A 238 17.01 -13.38 -26.88
N HIS A 239 15.92 -12.96 -26.25
CA HIS A 239 15.17 -11.76 -26.64
C HIS A 239 16.03 -10.49 -26.59
N TYR A 240 16.87 -10.33 -25.57
CA TYR A 240 17.79 -9.19 -25.47
C TYR A 240 18.86 -9.20 -26.57
N ARG A 241 19.43 -10.36 -26.92
CA ARG A 241 20.37 -10.48 -28.05
C ARG A 241 19.72 -10.02 -29.37
N LYS A 242 18.54 -10.56 -29.69
CA LYS A 242 17.76 -10.15 -30.89
C LYS A 242 17.46 -8.65 -30.89
N LYS A 243 17.01 -8.09 -29.76
CA LYS A 243 16.75 -6.64 -29.64
C LYS A 243 18.02 -5.79 -29.75
N LYS A 244 19.17 -6.22 -29.20
CA LYS A 244 20.45 -5.49 -29.32
C LYS A 244 20.94 -5.46 -30.78
N GLN A 245 20.80 -6.56 -31.51
CA GLN A 245 21.12 -6.62 -32.94
C GLN A 245 20.22 -5.68 -33.76
N LEU A 246 18.90 -5.74 -33.55
CA LEU A 246 17.95 -4.84 -34.20
C LEU A 246 18.20 -3.35 -33.88
N MET A 247 18.53 -3.02 -32.63
CA MET A 247 18.91 -1.64 -32.27
C MET A 247 20.21 -1.21 -32.96
N ARG A 248 21.20 -2.11 -33.15
CA ARG A 248 22.44 -1.79 -33.88
C ARG A 248 22.17 -1.49 -35.35
N THR A 249 21.34 -2.30 -36.02
CA THR A 249 21.00 -2.08 -37.44
C THR A 249 20.14 -0.83 -37.64
N LEU A 250 19.16 -0.58 -36.76
CA LEU A 250 18.35 0.64 -36.80
C LEU A 250 19.18 1.91 -36.54
N ASN A 251 20.12 1.87 -35.58
CA ASN A 251 21.02 3.00 -35.34
C ASN A 251 21.94 3.25 -36.55
N TRP A 252 22.50 2.19 -37.15
CA TRP A 252 23.33 2.31 -38.35
C TRP A 252 22.54 2.91 -39.52
N GLN A 253 21.33 2.42 -39.79
CA GLN A 253 20.44 2.97 -40.83
C GLN A 253 20.09 4.45 -40.57
N ARG A 254 19.95 4.88 -39.31
CA ARG A 254 19.69 6.29 -38.96
C ARG A 254 20.91 7.17 -39.26
N THR A 255 22.11 6.72 -38.88
CA THR A 255 23.36 7.46 -39.18
C THR A 255 23.65 7.50 -40.68
N SER A 256 23.46 6.40 -41.41
CA SER A 256 23.69 6.32 -42.86
C SER A 256 22.71 7.15 -43.69
N ARG A 257 21.56 7.54 -43.13
CA ARG A 257 20.57 8.41 -43.79
C ARG A 257 20.73 9.90 -43.46
N GLY A 258 21.78 10.29 -42.72
CA GLY A 258 22.05 11.69 -42.40
C GLY A 258 21.13 12.33 -41.34
N TRP A 259 20.33 11.56 -40.60
CA TRP A 259 19.41 12.08 -39.57
C TRP A 259 20.16 12.40 -38.26
N GLY A 260 21.09 13.34 -38.31
CA GLY A 260 21.73 13.96 -37.15
C GLY A 260 21.09 15.33 -36.84
N GLY A 261 20.90 15.65 -35.56
CA GLY A 261 20.52 17.01 -35.14
C GLY A 261 19.04 17.29 -34.87
N MET A 262 18.32 16.39 -34.19
CA MET A 262 17.17 16.78 -33.36
C MET A 262 17.18 15.98 -32.06
N GLU A 263 17.67 16.60 -30.98
CA GLU A 263 17.46 16.10 -29.62
C GLU A 263 16.07 16.53 -29.10
N PRO A 264 15.35 15.68 -28.36
CA PRO A 264 14.10 16.06 -27.73
C PRO A 264 14.36 16.87 -26.45
N VAL A 265 13.86 18.10 -26.42
CA VAL A 265 13.78 18.98 -25.23
C VAL A 265 12.73 18.45 -24.25
#